data_AF-A0A8S1HSC8-F1
#
_entry.id   AF-A0A8S1HSC8-F1
#
_cell.length_a   1.000
_cell.length_b   1.000
_cell.length_c   1.000
_cell.angle_alpha   90.00
_cell.angle_beta   90.00
_cell.angle_gamma   90.00
#
_symmetry.space_group_name_H-M   'P 1'
#
loop_
_entity.id
_entity.type
_entity.pdbx_description
1 polymer ?
#
loop_
_entity_poly.entity_id
_entity_poly.type
_entity_poly.pdbx_seq_one_letter_code
_entity_poly.pdbx_strand_id
1 'polypeptide(L)'
;MASDKEMAKALMAERDATEKKINANFEILKANNSTMDSPLVDSENFPLNNIDIYAVRHARHDIICLKNDREEINQKLAQSLEIVHQIALEEKNNAMDTSTEAGVEKPVHRTSNDPFAKVSSVTKDSPAYVGGFEKDDLLIQYGTLHFGNFHEIQQVAQVTKASADKTLRVTVLRNDRPVRLEIRPRQWSGPGLLGCSIMQNQLKQYEHLVGGFCGGMASTLVCHPLDLLKIRFSANEGSSLRPQYSSYADAVRKITRAEGPRGLYQGLTPNLIGASLSWGLYFQWYHFIKKNIIDGLTGNEQIDNFFSGFLSGSAIMCITNPIWVAKTRLCLQYETSATKNYKGTVDCLRKILAEEGVRGLYRGFVPGIFGTTHGALQFATYNWLKDVRCRLRNQPKDSFLSHSDYLICSSMSKVFATTITFPYQLLRTRMQDHNIHSGGVWQTTLTAVRNEGISALWKGCLMANFRQLPAAVVTFWTYENVRRLINMGSEKS
;
A
#
# COMPACT_ATOMS: atom_id res chain seq x y z
N MET A 1 -31.53 7.77 28.73
CA MET A 1 -30.72 8.34 27.62
C MET A 1 -29.62 9.29 28.09
N ALA A 2 -29.93 10.32 28.91
CA ALA A 2 -28.90 11.20 29.48
C ALA A 2 -28.06 10.49 30.56
N SER A 3 -28.73 9.76 31.47
CA SER A 3 -28.09 9.08 32.62
C SER A 3 -26.96 8.11 32.24
N ASP A 4 -27.16 7.22 31.26
CA ASP A 4 -26.15 6.20 30.92
C ASP A 4 -24.99 6.74 30.09
N LYS A 5 -25.25 7.75 29.24
CA LYS A 5 -24.21 8.50 28.53
C LYS A 5 -23.37 9.33 29.49
N GLU A 6 -24.00 9.92 30.50
CA GLU A 6 -23.33 10.62 31.60
C GLU A 6 -22.50 9.65 32.45
N MET A 7 -23.01 8.46 32.74
CA MET A 7 -22.29 7.39 33.44
C MET A 7 -21.06 6.92 32.64
N ALA A 8 -21.19 6.67 31.34
CA ALA A 8 -20.06 6.30 30.49
C ALA A 8 -19.00 7.42 30.44
N LYS A 9 -19.42 8.69 30.39
CA LYS A 9 -18.52 9.84 30.42
C LYS A 9 -17.82 9.99 31.78
N ALA A 10 -18.51 9.70 32.88
CA ALA A 10 -17.93 9.69 34.21
C ALA A 10 -16.87 8.58 34.37
N LEU A 11 -17.16 7.36 33.90
CA LEU A 11 -16.22 6.24 33.91
C LEU A 11 -14.97 6.52 33.04
N MET A 12 -15.12 7.21 31.91
CA MET A 12 -13.97 7.66 31.10
C MET A 12 -13.08 8.64 31.88
N ALA A 13 -13.69 9.62 32.56
CA ALA A 13 -12.95 10.59 33.36
C ALA A 13 -12.23 9.92 34.55
N GLU A 14 -12.87 8.94 35.19
CA GLU A 14 -12.29 8.15 36.27
C GLU A 14 -11.11 7.31 35.79
N ARG A 15 -11.24 6.64 34.64
CA ARG A 15 -10.14 5.90 34.00
C ARG A 15 -8.93 6.81 33.74
N ASP A 16 -9.17 7.99 33.18
CA ASP A 16 -8.10 8.94 32.86
C ASP A 16 -7.42 9.48 34.13
N ALA A 17 -8.17 9.63 35.24
CA ALA A 17 -7.60 9.99 36.54
C ALA A 17 -6.73 8.85 37.12
N THR A 18 -7.18 7.60 37.02
CA THR A 18 -6.41 6.42 37.43
C THR A 18 -5.13 6.27 36.61
N GLU A 19 -5.17 6.52 35.31
CA GLU A 19 -4.00 6.47 34.43
C GLU A 19 -2.96 7.56 34.78
N LYS A 20 -3.41 8.76 35.17
CA LYS A 20 -2.51 9.80 35.70
C LYS A 20 -1.81 9.36 36.99
N LYS A 21 -2.52 8.69 37.91
CA LYS A 21 -1.92 8.15 39.14
C LYS A 21 -0.91 7.05 38.86
N ILE A 22 -1.20 6.14 37.92
CA ILE A 22 -0.26 5.11 37.46
C ILE A 22 1.02 5.74 36.92
N ASN A 23 0.89 6.74 36.05
CA ASN A 23 2.04 7.43 35.46
C ASN A 23 2.87 8.18 36.52
N ALA A 24 2.23 8.80 37.51
CA ALA A 24 2.93 9.45 38.63
C ALA A 24 3.79 8.43 39.41
N ASN A 25 3.26 7.23 39.68
CA ASN A 25 4.02 6.16 40.34
C ASN A 25 5.17 5.61 39.47
N PHE A 26 5.00 5.55 38.14
CA PHE A 26 6.11 5.20 37.24
C PHE A 26 7.23 6.24 37.22
N GLU A 27 6.92 7.53 37.38
CA GLU A 27 7.96 8.57 37.51
C GLU A 27 8.75 8.42 38.82
N ILE A 28 8.12 7.95 39.92
CA ILE A 28 8.83 7.61 41.17
C ILE A 28 9.81 6.45 40.95
N LEU A 29 9.41 5.42 40.21
CA LEU A 29 10.30 4.31 39.87
C LEU A 29 11.49 4.76 39.01
N LYS A 30 11.23 5.62 38.03
CA LYS A 30 12.24 6.19 37.14
C LYS A 30 13.23 7.12 37.87
N ALA A 31 12.75 7.93 38.80
CA ALA A 31 13.60 8.77 39.65
C ALA A 31 14.56 7.93 40.51
N ASN A 32 14.18 6.70 40.84
CA ASN A 32 14.97 5.75 41.61
C ASN A 32 15.74 4.73 40.75
N ASN A 33 15.83 4.93 39.42
CA ASN A 33 16.47 3.99 38.47
C ASN A 33 16.00 2.53 38.61
N SER A 34 14.74 2.33 38.98
CA SER A 34 14.14 1.04 39.28
C SER A 34 12.98 0.73 38.33
N THR A 35 12.74 -0.54 38.05
CA THR A 35 11.61 -1.01 37.22
C THR A 35 10.58 -1.73 38.10
N MET A 36 9.56 -2.37 37.52
CA MET A 36 8.60 -3.19 38.30
C MET A 36 9.27 -4.46 38.87
N ASP A 37 10.29 -4.98 38.18
CA ASP A 37 10.87 -6.30 38.44
C ASP A 37 12.35 -6.24 38.86
N SER A 38 12.94 -5.03 38.95
CA SER A 38 14.34 -4.91 39.36
C SER A 38 14.55 -5.39 40.80
N PRO A 39 15.68 -6.05 41.09
CA PRO A 39 16.00 -6.51 42.44
C PRO A 39 16.18 -5.30 43.37
N LEU A 40 15.64 -5.41 44.59
CA LEU A 40 15.77 -4.38 45.65
C LEU A 40 16.90 -4.69 46.64
N VAL A 41 17.56 -5.82 46.43
CA VAL A 41 18.66 -6.34 47.25
C VAL A 41 19.85 -6.65 46.35
N ASP A 42 21.05 -6.57 46.92
CA ASP A 42 22.28 -6.99 46.25
C ASP A 42 22.46 -8.52 46.23
N SER A 43 23.60 -8.98 45.70
CA SER A 43 23.97 -10.40 45.63
C SER A 43 24.19 -11.07 46.99
N GLU A 44 24.28 -10.29 48.07
CA GLU A 44 24.46 -10.76 49.44
C GLU A 44 23.15 -10.63 50.27
N ASN A 45 22.02 -10.35 49.60
CA ASN A 45 20.69 -10.11 50.19
C ASN A 45 20.59 -8.87 51.08
N PHE A 46 21.49 -7.89 50.93
CA PHE A 46 21.41 -6.63 51.65
C PHE A 46 20.59 -5.59 50.85
N PRO A 47 19.78 -4.74 51.51
CA PRO A 47 19.05 -3.65 50.86
C PRO A 47 19.99 -2.71 50.09
N LEU A 48 19.63 -2.40 48.84
CA LEU A 48 20.39 -1.46 48.00
C LEU A 48 20.39 -0.03 48.58
N ASN A 49 21.57 0.48 48.92
CA ASN A 49 21.74 1.81 49.53
C ASN A 49 21.55 2.98 48.56
N ASN A 50 21.51 2.73 47.25
CA ASN A 50 21.41 3.74 46.19
C ASN A 50 19.96 4.03 45.76
N ILE A 51 18.97 3.37 46.37
CA ILE A 51 17.56 3.45 45.98
C ILE A 51 16.70 3.64 47.23
N ASP A 52 15.67 4.48 47.16
CA ASP A 52 14.65 4.51 48.21
C ASP A 52 13.72 3.29 48.06
N ILE A 53 14.07 2.22 48.78
CA ILE A 53 13.37 0.94 48.74
C ILE A 53 11.92 1.08 49.22
N TYR A 54 11.66 1.98 50.15
CA TYR A 54 10.31 2.21 50.66
C TYR A 54 9.43 2.84 49.58
N ALA A 55 9.90 3.93 48.96
CA ALA A 55 9.18 4.60 47.88
C ALA A 55 8.96 3.67 46.68
N VAL A 56 9.96 2.88 46.30
CA VAL A 56 9.86 1.92 45.19
C VAL A 56 8.87 0.80 45.48
N ARG A 57 8.85 0.25 46.71
CA ARG A 57 7.88 -0.80 47.10
C ARG A 57 6.45 -0.28 47.07
N HIS A 58 6.22 0.91 47.62
CA HIS A 58 4.91 1.55 47.59
C HIS A 58 4.47 1.87 46.16
N ALA A 59 5.33 2.48 45.35
CA ALA A 59 5.01 2.78 43.96
C ALA A 59 4.66 1.51 43.15
N ARG A 60 5.39 0.39 43.34
CA ARG A 60 5.07 -0.90 42.70
C ARG A 60 3.73 -1.44 43.14
N HIS A 61 3.46 -1.44 44.45
CA HIS A 61 2.19 -1.90 45.00
C HIS A 61 1.01 -1.09 44.46
N ASP A 62 1.13 0.24 44.50
CA ASP A 62 0.10 1.15 44.01
C ASP A 62 -0.15 1.00 42.51
N ILE A 63 0.90 0.79 41.71
CA ILE A 63 0.74 0.50 40.27
C ILE A 63 -0.06 -0.78 40.04
N ILE A 64 0.17 -1.83 40.83
CA ILE A 64 -0.55 -3.10 40.70
C ILE A 64 -2.02 -2.90 41.07
N CYS A 65 -2.31 -2.25 42.21
CA CYS A 65 -3.68 -1.95 42.63
C CYS A 65 -4.41 -1.08 41.60
N LEU A 66 -3.82 0.03 41.17
CA LEU A 66 -4.43 0.94 40.20
C LEU A 66 -4.63 0.29 38.82
N LYS A 67 -3.80 -0.69 38.43
CA LYS A 67 -3.99 -1.46 37.20
C LYS A 67 -5.22 -2.36 37.29
N ASN A 68 -5.43 -3.01 38.43
CA ASN A 68 -6.62 -3.83 38.69
C ASN A 68 -7.87 -2.95 38.71
N ASP A 69 -7.82 -1.81 39.40
CA ASP A 69 -8.94 -0.84 39.43
C ASP A 69 -9.28 -0.33 38.02
N ARG A 70 -8.26 -0.05 37.19
CA ARG A 70 -8.46 0.36 35.79
C ARG A 70 -9.11 -0.73 34.95
N GLU A 71 -8.76 -1.99 35.19
CA GLU A 71 -9.38 -3.12 34.49
C GLU A 71 -10.86 -3.25 34.85
N GLU A 72 -11.22 -3.08 36.14
CA GLU A 72 -12.61 -3.04 36.59
C GLU A 72 -13.39 -1.87 35.97
N ILE A 73 -12.80 -0.66 35.92
CA ILE A 73 -13.41 0.50 35.26
C ILE A 73 -13.63 0.22 33.77
N ASN A 74 -12.67 -0.41 33.08
CA ASN A 74 -12.81 -0.76 31.67
C ASN A 74 -13.93 -1.78 31.43
N GLN A 75 -14.13 -2.74 32.32
CA GLN A 75 -15.25 -3.69 32.24
C GLN A 75 -16.61 -2.98 32.39
N LYS A 76 -16.74 -2.08 33.39
CA LYS A 76 -17.95 -1.26 33.58
C LYS A 76 -18.23 -0.35 32.39
N LEU A 77 -17.18 0.22 31.80
CA LEU A 77 -17.27 1.08 30.62
C LEU A 77 -17.70 0.30 29.37
N ALA A 78 -17.20 -0.92 29.17
CA ALA A 78 -17.61 -1.79 28.07
C ALA A 78 -19.12 -2.12 28.16
N GLN A 79 -19.60 -2.52 29.34
CA GLN A 79 -21.03 -2.77 29.59
C GLN A 79 -21.89 -1.53 29.32
N SER A 80 -21.44 -0.36 29.79
CA SER A 80 -22.16 0.89 29.59
C SER A 80 -22.24 1.28 28.10
N LEU A 81 -21.15 1.09 27.34
CA LEU A 81 -21.11 1.38 25.91
C LEU A 81 -21.97 0.41 25.09
N GLU A 82 -22.02 -0.87 25.47
CA GLU A 82 -22.87 -1.87 24.84
C GLU A 82 -24.35 -1.51 25.00
N ILE A 83 -24.78 -1.13 26.21
CA ILE A 83 -26.14 -0.65 26.48
C ILE A 83 -26.46 0.61 25.65
N VAL A 84 -25.54 1.58 25.59
CA VAL A 84 -25.73 2.80 24.78
C VAL A 84 -25.83 2.46 23.29
N HIS A 85 -25.07 1.48 22.80
CA HIS A 85 -25.13 1.03 21.42
C HIS A 85 -26.43 0.28 21.11
N GLN A 86 -26.89 -0.56 22.02
CA GLN A 86 -28.13 -1.32 21.89
C GLN A 86 -29.35 -0.40 21.89
N ILE A 87 -29.38 0.59 22.79
CA ILE A 87 -30.40 1.67 22.78
C ILE A 87 -30.33 2.46 21.47
N ALA A 88 -29.14 2.77 20.95
CA ALA A 88 -29.01 3.47 19.67
C ALA A 88 -29.49 2.62 18.47
N LEU A 89 -29.31 1.30 18.52
CA LEU A 89 -29.85 0.37 17.53
C LEU A 89 -31.38 0.25 17.64
N GLU A 90 -31.92 0.18 18.85
CA GLU A 90 -33.37 0.17 19.11
C GLU A 90 -34.03 1.49 18.70
N GLU A 91 -33.41 2.64 18.97
CA GLU A 91 -33.86 3.93 18.46
C GLU A 91 -33.81 4.00 16.94
N LYS A 92 -32.79 3.40 16.31
CA LYS A 92 -32.67 3.33 14.86
C LYS A 92 -33.74 2.41 14.24
N ASN A 93 -34.04 1.28 14.89
CA ASN A 93 -35.06 0.33 14.46
C ASN A 93 -36.48 0.89 14.70
N ASN A 94 -36.73 1.50 15.86
CA ASN A 94 -37.99 2.19 16.16
C ASN A 94 -38.18 3.42 15.27
N ALA A 95 -37.12 4.15 14.92
CA ALA A 95 -37.18 5.22 13.91
C ALA A 95 -37.40 4.67 12.50
N MET A 96 -37.03 3.41 12.22
CA MET A 96 -37.34 2.73 10.97
C MET A 96 -38.82 2.34 10.91
N ASP A 97 -39.40 1.86 12.02
CA ASP A 97 -40.83 1.50 12.10
C ASP A 97 -41.75 2.73 12.14
N THR A 98 -41.38 3.82 12.85
CA THR A 98 -42.15 5.08 12.88
C THR A 98 -41.95 5.96 11.64
N SER A 99 -40.92 5.72 10.81
CA SER A 99 -40.76 6.41 9.52
C SER A 99 -41.77 5.99 8.45
N THR A 100 -42.64 5.03 8.76
CA THR A 100 -43.77 4.64 7.91
C THR A 100 -44.97 5.60 8.02
N GLU A 101 -45.05 6.46 9.06
CA GLU A 101 -46.25 7.30 9.29
C GLU A 101 -46.03 8.82 9.36
N ALA A 102 -44.81 9.35 9.34
CA ALA A 102 -44.61 10.82 9.29
C ALA A 102 -43.53 11.22 8.28
N GLY A 103 -43.98 11.78 7.15
CA GLY A 103 -43.16 12.17 5.99
C GLY A 103 -42.25 13.38 6.22
N VAL A 104 -41.20 13.23 7.05
CA VAL A 104 -40.11 14.20 7.13
C VAL A 104 -38.76 13.46 7.09
N GLU A 105 -38.14 13.42 5.90
CA GLU A 105 -36.78 12.91 5.71
C GLU A 105 -35.76 13.77 6.48
N LYS A 106 -34.95 13.14 7.34
CA LYS A 106 -33.83 13.80 8.04
C LYS A 106 -32.69 14.12 7.05
N PRO A 107 -32.00 15.27 7.20
CA PRO A 107 -30.87 15.62 6.34
C PRO A 107 -29.68 14.68 6.57
N VAL A 108 -29.24 14.00 5.50
CA VAL A 108 -28.03 13.18 5.51
C VAL A 108 -26.82 14.11 5.63
N HIS A 109 -25.97 13.85 6.63
CA HIS A 109 -24.75 14.61 6.91
C HIS A 109 -23.79 14.54 5.72
N ARG A 110 -23.18 15.67 5.33
CA ARG A 110 -22.18 15.78 4.25
C ARG A 110 -21.12 14.67 4.35
N THR A 111 -21.22 13.66 3.49
CA THR A 111 -20.17 12.67 3.26
C THR A 111 -19.82 12.71 1.78
N SER A 112 -18.53 12.95 1.48
CA SER A 112 -17.88 12.95 0.16
C SER A 112 -18.66 13.57 -1.01
N ASN A 113 -18.18 14.69 -1.57
CA ASN A 113 -18.67 15.22 -2.86
C ASN A 113 -18.30 14.33 -4.07
N ASP A 114 -18.04 13.04 -3.85
CA ASP A 114 -17.60 12.11 -4.88
C ASP A 114 -18.82 11.60 -5.67
N PRO A 115 -18.87 11.84 -6.99
CA PRO A 115 -20.00 11.40 -7.80
C PRO A 115 -19.92 9.90 -8.09
N PHE A 116 -21.05 9.19 -7.96
CA PHE A 116 -21.11 7.73 -8.15
C PHE A 116 -21.74 7.30 -9.49
N ALA A 117 -22.53 8.16 -10.13
CA ALA A 117 -23.22 7.87 -11.39
C ALA A 117 -23.30 9.11 -12.29
N LYS A 118 -23.48 8.93 -13.60
CA LYS A 118 -23.60 9.99 -14.61
C LYS A 118 -24.93 9.86 -15.36
N VAL A 119 -25.63 10.98 -15.57
CA VAL A 119 -26.84 11.04 -16.40
C VAL A 119 -26.42 11.08 -17.87
N SER A 120 -26.73 10.04 -18.64
CA SER A 120 -26.31 9.92 -20.04
C SER A 120 -27.29 10.56 -21.02
N SER A 121 -28.59 10.51 -20.73
CA SER A 121 -29.63 11.15 -21.54
C SER A 121 -30.87 11.48 -20.73
N VAL A 122 -31.51 12.60 -21.04
CA VAL A 122 -32.79 13.02 -20.45
C VAL A 122 -33.79 13.22 -21.58
N THR A 123 -34.96 12.58 -21.48
CA THR A 123 -36.01 12.74 -22.49
C THR A 123 -36.75 14.05 -22.26
N LYS A 124 -37.03 14.81 -23.33
CA LYS A 124 -37.83 16.05 -23.23
C LYS A 124 -39.22 15.75 -22.65
N ASP A 125 -39.72 16.66 -21.83
CA ASP A 125 -41.01 16.57 -21.12
C ASP A 125 -41.14 15.40 -20.12
N SER A 126 -40.05 14.69 -19.85
CA SER A 126 -40.02 13.65 -18.81
C SER A 126 -40.00 14.26 -17.40
N PRO A 127 -40.40 13.51 -16.35
CA PRO A 127 -40.28 13.94 -14.97
C PRO A 127 -38.85 14.34 -14.56
N ALA A 128 -37.83 13.70 -15.15
CA ALA A 128 -36.42 14.06 -14.98
C ALA A 128 -36.08 15.43 -15.59
N TYR A 129 -36.61 15.75 -16.76
CA TYR A 129 -36.43 17.05 -17.43
C TYR A 129 -37.08 18.18 -16.62
N VAL A 130 -38.31 17.96 -16.16
CA VAL A 130 -39.04 18.93 -15.31
C VAL A 130 -38.33 19.12 -13.96
N GLY A 131 -37.70 18.07 -13.43
CA GLY A 131 -36.89 18.12 -12.22
C GLY A 131 -35.48 18.71 -12.42
N GLY A 132 -35.15 19.19 -13.62
CA GLY A 132 -33.92 19.94 -13.88
C GLY A 132 -32.67 19.10 -14.16
N PHE A 133 -32.82 17.79 -14.44
CA PHE A 133 -31.69 16.98 -14.92
C PHE A 133 -31.23 17.44 -16.30
N GLU A 134 -29.92 17.58 -16.46
CA GLU A 134 -29.28 17.81 -17.75
C GLU A 134 -28.44 16.61 -18.15
N LYS A 135 -28.13 16.53 -19.45
CA LYS A 135 -27.17 15.56 -19.97
C LYS A 135 -25.81 15.83 -19.32
N ASP A 136 -25.12 14.76 -18.95
CA ASP A 136 -23.78 14.77 -18.34
C ASP A 136 -23.70 15.22 -16.86
N ASP A 137 -24.84 15.39 -16.20
CA ASP A 137 -24.88 15.63 -14.74
C ASP A 137 -24.28 14.44 -13.97
N LEU A 138 -23.42 14.73 -13.00
CA LEU A 138 -22.77 13.73 -12.14
C LEU A 138 -23.53 13.62 -10.79
N LEU A 139 -24.09 12.47 -10.47
CA LEU A 139 -24.87 12.24 -9.26
C LEU A 139 -23.95 12.08 -8.04
N ILE A 140 -24.09 12.97 -7.05
CA ILE A 140 -23.42 12.87 -5.74
C ILE A 140 -24.33 12.16 -4.74
N GLN A 141 -25.60 12.57 -4.68
CA GLN A 141 -26.60 12.02 -3.77
C GLN A 141 -27.91 11.82 -4.51
N TYR A 142 -28.55 10.67 -4.33
CA TYR A 142 -29.84 10.34 -4.91
C TYR A 142 -30.77 9.76 -3.83
N GLY A 143 -31.60 10.62 -3.22
CA GLY A 143 -32.35 10.26 -2.02
C GLY A 143 -31.44 9.83 -0.88
N THR A 144 -31.56 8.57 -0.47
CA THR A 144 -30.72 7.91 0.55
C THR A 144 -29.39 7.35 0.01
N LEU A 145 -29.21 7.30 -1.32
CA LEU A 145 -27.99 6.77 -1.94
C LEU A 145 -26.91 7.86 -2.04
N HIS A 146 -25.68 7.47 -1.70
CA HIS A 146 -24.47 8.28 -1.81
C HIS A 146 -23.28 7.34 -2.13
N PHE A 147 -22.12 7.90 -2.46
CA PHE A 147 -20.92 7.12 -2.83
C PHE A 147 -20.61 5.95 -1.88
N GLY A 148 -20.66 6.19 -0.57
CA GLY A 148 -20.41 5.14 0.44
C GLY A 148 -21.45 4.03 0.61
N ASN A 149 -22.66 4.14 0.04
CA ASN A 149 -23.74 3.15 0.17
C ASN A 149 -24.23 2.61 -1.19
N PHE A 150 -23.62 3.07 -2.28
CA PHE A 150 -24.01 2.70 -3.63
C PHE A 150 -23.13 1.54 -4.15
N HIS A 151 -23.76 0.44 -4.54
CA HIS A 151 -23.06 -0.75 -5.06
C HIS A 151 -23.53 -1.14 -6.45
N GLU A 152 -24.82 -0.96 -6.76
CA GLU A 152 -25.39 -1.38 -8.04
C GLU A 152 -26.41 -0.37 -8.57
N ILE A 153 -26.41 -0.17 -9.90
CA ILE A 153 -27.34 0.76 -10.57
C ILE A 153 -28.82 0.41 -10.34
N GLN A 154 -29.12 -0.86 -10.06
CA GLN A 154 -30.48 -1.32 -9.73
C GLN A 154 -31.04 -0.63 -8.48
N GLN A 155 -30.19 -0.24 -7.52
CA GLN A 155 -30.60 0.44 -6.29
C GLN A 155 -31.21 1.82 -6.58
N VAL A 156 -30.68 2.55 -7.58
CA VAL A 156 -31.24 3.84 -8.02
C VAL A 156 -32.65 3.63 -8.57
N ALA A 157 -32.87 2.55 -9.32
CA ALA A 157 -34.20 2.21 -9.82
C ALA A 157 -35.17 1.81 -8.68
N GLN A 158 -34.68 1.10 -7.65
CA GLN A 158 -35.47 0.74 -6.47
C GLN A 158 -35.89 1.97 -5.66
N VAL A 159 -34.97 2.89 -5.38
CA VAL A 159 -35.28 4.16 -4.68
C VAL A 159 -36.26 5.00 -5.48
N THR A 160 -36.09 5.05 -6.81
CA THR A 160 -37.04 5.74 -7.70
C THR A 160 -38.45 5.15 -7.60
N LYS A 161 -38.57 3.82 -7.56
CA LYS A 161 -39.87 3.13 -7.42
C LYS A 161 -40.48 3.35 -6.03
N ALA A 162 -39.68 3.31 -4.98
CA ALA A 162 -40.14 3.53 -3.60
C ALA A 162 -40.62 4.97 -3.37
N SER A 163 -40.03 5.94 -4.07
CA SER A 163 -40.40 7.35 -4.02
C SER A 163 -41.35 7.76 -5.15
N ALA A 164 -42.13 6.83 -5.71
CA ALA A 164 -43.15 7.15 -6.71
C ALA A 164 -44.16 8.18 -6.16
N ASP A 165 -44.46 9.21 -6.96
CA ASP A 165 -45.31 10.35 -6.66
C ASP A 165 -44.90 11.21 -5.45
N LYS A 166 -43.73 10.94 -4.85
CA LYS A 166 -43.11 11.73 -3.77
C LYS A 166 -41.96 12.59 -4.31
N THR A 167 -41.67 13.70 -3.63
CA THR A 167 -40.52 14.56 -3.98
C THR A 167 -39.22 13.90 -3.54
N LEU A 168 -38.38 13.54 -4.50
CA LEU A 168 -37.06 12.97 -4.30
C LEU A 168 -36.00 14.08 -4.39
N ARG A 169 -35.18 14.23 -3.35
CA ARG A 169 -34.06 15.16 -3.34
C ARG A 169 -32.82 14.51 -3.94
N VAL A 170 -32.22 15.18 -4.92
CA VAL A 170 -31.02 14.72 -5.62
C VAL A 170 -30.00 15.85 -5.63
N THR A 171 -28.73 15.53 -5.39
CA THR A 171 -27.63 16.48 -5.55
C THR A 171 -26.76 16.03 -6.71
N VAL A 172 -26.61 16.91 -7.70
CA VAL A 172 -25.79 16.70 -8.89
C VAL A 172 -24.60 17.65 -8.88
N LEU A 173 -23.49 17.24 -9.47
CA LEU A 173 -22.33 18.08 -9.72
C LEU A 173 -22.39 18.53 -11.19
N ARG A 174 -22.58 19.83 -11.40
CA ARG A 174 -22.61 20.47 -12.72
C ARG A 174 -21.54 21.55 -12.75
N ASN A 175 -20.58 21.46 -13.69
CA ASN A 175 -19.44 22.38 -13.78
C ASN A 175 -18.68 22.54 -12.43
N ASP A 176 -18.38 21.42 -11.77
CA ASP A 176 -17.75 21.37 -10.44
C ASP A 176 -18.50 22.09 -9.31
N ARG A 177 -19.77 22.45 -9.51
CA ARG A 177 -20.63 23.04 -8.49
C ARG A 177 -21.76 22.08 -8.13
N PRO A 178 -22.00 21.82 -6.83
CA PRO A 178 -23.12 20.99 -6.41
C PRO A 178 -24.43 21.77 -6.57
N VAL A 179 -25.33 21.24 -7.39
CA VAL A 179 -26.68 21.74 -7.62
C VAL A 179 -27.66 20.77 -6.97
N ARG A 180 -28.56 21.29 -6.14
CA ARG A 180 -29.63 20.51 -5.51
C ARG A 180 -30.87 20.57 -6.39
N LEU A 181 -31.39 19.41 -6.75
CA LEU A 181 -32.57 19.21 -7.56
C LEU A 181 -33.65 18.50 -6.73
N GLU A 182 -34.91 18.86 -6.95
CA GLU A 182 -36.06 18.18 -6.39
C GLU A 182 -36.88 17.61 -7.55
N ILE A 183 -36.97 16.29 -7.62
CA ILE A 183 -37.58 15.59 -8.74
C ILE A 183 -38.73 14.75 -8.22
N ARG A 184 -39.83 14.70 -8.96
CA ARG A 184 -41.00 13.88 -8.59
C ARG A 184 -41.19 12.75 -9.60
N PRO A 185 -40.79 11.51 -9.28
CA PRO A 185 -41.00 10.36 -10.17
C PRO A 185 -42.50 10.11 -10.35
N ARG A 186 -42.98 10.05 -11.59
CA ARG A 186 -44.39 9.77 -11.90
C ARG A 186 -44.51 8.97 -13.17
N GLN A 187 -45.61 8.24 -13.33
CA GLN A 187 -45.89 7.58 -14.60
C GLN A 187 -46.11 8.63 -15.70
N TRP A 188 -45.45 8.45 -16.84
CA TRP A 188 -45.47 9.37 -17.97
C TRP A 188 -45.48 8.57 -19.29
N SER A 189 -45.52 9.24 -20.43
CA SER A 189 -45.71 8.62 -21.76
C SER A 189 -44.52 7.79 -22.25
N GLY A 190 -43.36 7.86 -21.60
CA GLY A 190 -42.17 7.10 -21.96
C GLY A 190 -41.82 5.95 -21.00
N PRO A 191 -40.70 5.25 -21.22
CA PRO A 191 -40.30 4.12 -20.39
C PRO A 191 -39.86 4.57 -18.98
N GLY A 192 -40.37 3.88 -17.96
CA GLY A 192 -40.01 4.09 -16.55
C GLY A 192 -40.72 5.28 -15.88
N LEU A 193 -40.25 5.65 -14.68
CA LEU A 193 -40.87 6.68 -13.82
C LEU A 193 -40.21 8.07 -13.90
N LEU A 194 -39.04 8.16 -14.54
CA LEU A 194 -38.22 9.38 -14.59
C LEU A 194 -37.89 9.83 -16.01
N GLY A 195 -37.66 8.89 -16.94
CA GLY A 195 -37.29 9.21 -18.32
C GLY A 195 -35.85 9.69 -18.53
N CYS A 196 -34.95 9.36 -17.61
CA CYS A 196 -33.51 9.53 -17.76
C CYS A 196 -32.79 8.17 -17.82
N SER A 197 -31.66 8.15 -18.54
CA SER A 197 -30.72 7.03 -18.52
C SER A 197 -29.55 7.41 -17.61
N ILE A 198 -29.31 6.60 -16.58
CA ILE A 198 -28.25 6.81 -15.60
C ILE A 198 -27.25 5.67 -15.78
N MET A 199 -25.99 6.01 -16.05
CA MET A 199 -24.91 5.04 -16.19
C MET A 199 -24.01 5.12 -14.96
N GLN A 200 -23.54 3.96 -14.49
CA GLN A 200 -22.53 3.91 -13.43
C GLN A 200 -21.22 4.50 -13.96
N ASN A 201 -20.58 5.38 -13.19
CA ASN A 201 -19.35 6.03 -13.60
C ASN A 201 -18.15 5.07 -13.45
N GLN A 202 -18.08 4.06 -14.32
CA GLN A 202 -17.05 3.02 -14.29
C GLN A 202 -15.64 3.58 -14.58
N LEU A 203 -15.53 4.70 -15.31
CA LEU A 203 -14.22 5.26 -15.68
C LEU A 203 -13.41 5.77 -14.47
N LYS A 204 -14.07 6.34 -13.45
CA LYS A 204 -13.37 6.79 -12.22
C LYS A 204 -12.83 5.64 -11.40
N GLN A 205 -13.49 4.48 -11.42
CA GLN A 205 -13.03 3.30 -10.66
C GLN A 205 -11.71 2.74 -11.21
N TYR A 206 -11.47 2.87 -12.52
CA TYR A 206 -10.23 2.40 -13.15
C TYR A 206 -9.16 3.48 -13.31
N GLU A 207 -9.43 4.74 -12.95
CA GLU A 207 -8.50 5.87 -13.08
C GLU A 207 -7.15 5.58 -12.42
N HIS A 208 -7.17 5.10 -11.17
CA HIS A 208 -5.98 4.76 -10.42
C HIS A 208 -5.23 3.56 -11.01
N LEU A 209 -5.96 2.58 -11.55
CA LEU A 209 -5.39 1.38 -12.15
C LEU A 209 -4.69 1.71 -13.47
N VAL A 210 -5.34 2.46 -14.36
CA VAL A 210 -4.79 2.87 -15.65
C VAL A 210 -3.64 3.84 -15.46
N GLY A 211 -3.79 4.84 -14.58
CA GLY A 211 -2.72 5.78 -14.23
C GLY A 211 -1.51 5.09 -13.64
N GLY A 212 -1.71 4.13 -12.72
CA GLY A 212 -0.65 3.33 -12.13
C GLY A 212 0.07 2.44 -13.15
N PHE A 213 -0.69 1.77 -14.02
CA PHE A 213 -0.13 0.92 -15.08
C PHE A 213 0.71 1.72 -16.09
N CYS A 214 0.16 2.82 -16.61
CA CYS A 214 0.87 3.70 -17.53
C CYS A 214 2.12 4.31 -16.89
N GLY A 215 2.04 4.78 -15.63
CA GLY A 215 3.19 5.30 -14.89
C GLY A 215 4.26 4.24 -14.59
N GLY A 216 3.87 3.00 -14.34
CA GLY A 216 4.77 1.86 -14.18
C GLY A 216 5.52 1.52 -15.46
N MET A 217 4.83 1.48 -16.61
CA MET A 217 5.46 1.23 -17.91
C MET A 217 6.38 2.39 -18.32
N ALA A 218 5.94 3.64 -18.20
CA ALA A 218 6.71 4.82 -18.55
C ALA A 218 7.99 4.93 -17.70
N SER A 219 7.88 4.77 -16.38
CA SER A 219 9.04 4.77 -15.48
C SER A 219 10.01 3.65 -15.81
N THR A 220 9.51 2.45 -16.13
CA THR A 220 10.35 1.32 -16.54
C THR A 220 11.09 1.65 -17.83
N LEU A 221 10.43 2.19 -18.85
CA LEU A 221 11.08 2.60 -20.10
C LEU A 221 12.20 3.61 -19.86
N VAL A 222 11.92 4.70 -19.14
CA VAL A 222 12.90 5.76 -18.89
C VAL A 222 14.08 5.27 -18.04
N CYS A 223 13.82 4.41 -17.05
CA CYS A 223 14.82 3.98 -16.08
C CYS A 223 15.54 2.68 -16.47
N HIS A 224 15.13 2.00 -17.53
CA HIS A 224 15.70 0.71 -17.93
C HIS A 224 17.21 0.75 -18.24
N PRO A 225 17.80 1.83 -18.82
CA PRO A 225 19.25 1.94 -18.94
C PRO A 225 20.00 1.83 -17.60
N LEU A 226 19.41 2.35 -16.51
CA LEU A 226 19.99 2.25 -15.17
C LEU A 226 19.86 0.82 -14.62
N ASP A 227 18.77 0.12 -14.94
CA ASP A 227 18.60 -1.30 -14.59
C ASP A 227 19.62 -2.18 -15.32
N LEU A 228 19.90 -1.90 -16.59
CA LEU A 228 20.92 -2.61 -17.36
C LEU A 228 22.31 -2.43 -16.71
N LEU A 229 22.69 -1.18 -16.40
CA LEU A 229 23.97 -0.88 -15.77
C LEU A 229 24.10 -1.58 -14.41
N LYS A 230 23.04 -1.55 -13.58
CA LYS A 230 23.01 -2.27 -12.32
C LYS A 230 23.31 -3.76 -12.54
N ILE A 231 22.59 -4.43 -13.45
CA ILE A 231 22.75 -5.86 -13.70
C ILE A 231 24.16 -6.19 -14.21
N ARG A 232 24.68 -5.43 -15.18
CA ARG A 232 26.02 -5.67 -15.75
C ARG A 232 27.13 -5.47 -14.72
N PHE A 233 27.03 -4.46 -13.85
CA PHE A 233 28.01 -4.23 -12.77
C PHE A 233 27.88 -5.27 -11.64
N SER A 234 26.66 -5.70 -11.29
CA SER A 234 26.44 -6.75 -10.30
C SER A 234 26.98 -8.12 -10.76
N ALA A 235 26.93 -8.39 -12.05
CA ALA A 235 27.54 -9.58 -12.63
C ALA A 235 29.06 -9.44 -12.86
N ASN A 236 29.66 -8.26 -12.77
CA ASN A 236 31.06 -8.11 -13.14
C ASN A 236 32.03 -8.64 -12.06
N GLU A 237 32.56 -9.84 -12.30
CA GLU A 237 33.51 -10.54 -11.42
C GLU A 237 34.98 -10.22 -11.72
N GLY A 238 35.26 -9.37 -12.73
CA GLY A 238 36.64 -9.07 -13.16
C GLY A 238 37.26 -10.11 -14.10
N SER A 239 36.48 -11.10 -14.56
CA SER A 239 36.91 -12.08 -15.56
C SER A 239 37.10 -11.46 -16.96
N SER A 240 38.05 -11.99 -17.74
CA SER A 240 38.36 -11.56 -19.12
C SER A 240 37.22 -11.81 -20.11
N LEU A 241 36.25 -12.65 -19.75
CA LEU A 241 35.03 -12.93 -20.54
C LEU A 241 34.11 -11.71 -20.70
N ARG A 242 34.31 -10.64 -19.92
CA ARG A 242 33.44 -9.46 -19.90
C ARG A 242 34.22 -8.17 -20.17
N PRO A 243 33.63 -7.22 -20.89
CA PRO A 243 34.22 -5.89 -21.03
C PRO A 243 34.32 -5.23 -19.65
N GLN A 244 35.53 -4.86 -19.25
CA GLN A 244 35.73 -4.10 -18.01
C GLN A 244 35.42 -2.62 -18.22
N TYR A 245 34.67 -2.07 -17.27
CA TYR A 245 34.26 -0.67 -17.23
C TYR A 245 34.94 0.02 -16.05
N SER A 246 35.56 1.18 -16.29
CA SER A 246 36.18 1.97 -15.22
C SER A 246 35.16 2.78 -14.43
N SER A 247 34.07 3.19 -15.08
CA SER A 247 32.99 4.00 -14.52
C SER A 247 31.66 3.67 -15.19
N TYR A 248 30.54 4.02 -14.55
CA TYR A 248 29.21 3.92 -15.16
C TYR A 248 29.09 4.74 -16.45
N ALA A 249 29.73 5.91 -16.53
CA ALA A 249 29.75 6.73 -17.74
C ALA A 249 30.55 6.08 -18.88
N ASP A 250 31.68 5.42 -18.54
CA ASP A 250 32.47 4.63 -19.49
C ASP A 250 31.67 3.41 -19.98
N ALA A 251 30.91 2.77 -19.10
CA ALA A 251 30.00 1.69 -19.48
C ALA A 251 28.95 2.16 -20.49
N VAL A 252 28.25 3.26 -20.22
CA VAL A 252 27.27 3.81 -21.18
C VAL A 252 27.94 4.12 -22.51
N ARG A 253 29.12 4.74 -22.51
CA ARG A 253 29.87 5.07 -23.75
C ARG A 253 30.28 3.82 -24.53
N LYS A 254 30.82 2.80 -23.86
CA LYS A 254 31.22 1.54 -24.50
C LYS A 254 30.03 0.77 -25.05
N ILE A 255 28.92 0.70 -24.30
CA ILE A 255 27.69 0.02 -24.73
C ILE A 255 27.08 0.73 -25.94
N THR A 256 26.96 2.06 -25.89
CA THR A 256 26.40 2.85 -27.00
C THR A 256 27.27 2.80 -28.25
N ARG A 257 28.61 2.71 -28.12
CA ARG A 257 29.51 2.53 -29.26
C ARG A 257 29.45 1.12 -29.85
N ALA A 258 29.28 0.08 -29.03
CA ALA A 258 29.28 -1.31 -29.47
C ALA A 258 27.91 -1.76 -30.01
N GLU A 259 26.84 -1.49 -29.28
CA GLU A 259 25.49 -2.03 -29.52
C GLU A 259 24.50 -0.95 -30.01
N GLY A 260 24.95 0.31 -30.10
CA GLY A 260 24.09 1.47 -30.32
C GLY A 260 23.21 1.83 -29.10
N PRO A 261 22.34 2.84 -29.22
CA PRO A 261 21.43 3.24 -28.14
C PRO A 261 20.40 2.14 -27.79
N ARG A 262 20.12 1.22 -28.73
CA ARG A 262 19.23 0.07 -28.49
C ARG A 262 19.83 -0.97 -27.54
N GLY A 263 21.16 -1.05 -27.43
CA GLY A 263 21.85 -1.92 -26.47
C GLY A 263 21.46 -1.63 -25.02
N LEU A 264 21.24 -0.35 -24.69
CA LEU A 264 20.75 0.08 -23.37
C LEU A 264 19.35 -0.46 -23.03
N TYR A 265 18.61 -0.96 -24.03
CA TYR A 265 17.25 -1.48 -23.89
C TYR A 265 17.14 -3.00 -23.97
N GLN A 266 18.26 -3.72 -23.92
CA GLN A 266 18.26 -5.18 -23.82
C GLN A 266 17.57 -5.64 -22.54
N GLY A 267 16.70 -6.65 -22.65
CA GLY A 267 15.93 -7.18 -21.52
C GLY A 267 14.74 -6.31 -21.09
N LEU A 268 14.34 -5.28 -21.86
CA LEU A 268 13.15 -4.47 -21.58
C LEU A 268 11.84 -5.28 -21.66
N THR A 269 11.65 -6.08 -22.72
CA THR A 269 10.44 -6.89 -22.92
C THR A 269 10.10 -7.82 -21.74
N PRO A 270 11.04 -8.66 -21.23
CA PRO A 270 10.74 -9.49 -20.05
C PRO A 270 10.54 -8.65 -18.79
N ASN A 271 11.16 -7.47 -18.69
CA ASN A 271 10.95 -6.56 -17.57
C ASN A 271 9.51 -6.04 -17.53
N LEU A 272 8.96 -5.61 -18.68
CA LEU A 272 7.59 -5.14 -18.79
C LEU A 272 6.58 -6.26 -18.49
N ILE A 273 6.73 -7.41 -19.16
CA ILE A 273 5.84 -8.58 -18.95
C ILE A 273 5.90 -9.04 -17.48
N GLY A 274 7.11 -9.16 -16.94
CA GLY A 274 7.33 -9.58 -15.55
C GLY A 274 6.72 -8.61 -14.55
N ALA A 275 6.93 -7.31 -14.72
CA ALA A 275 6.37 -6.30 -13.85
C ALA A 275 4.83 -6.30 -13.88
N SER A 276 4.23 -6.27 -15.07
CA SER A 276 2.77 -6.28 -15.23
C SER A 276 2.14 -7.54 -14.62
N LEU A 277 2.73 -8.71 -14.87
CA LEU A 277 2.25 -9.97 -14.30
C LEU A 277 2.41 -10.02 -12.79
N SER A 278 3.55 -9.57 -12.25
CA SER A 278 3.80 -9.53 -10.81
C SER A 278 2.76 -8.67 -10.07
N TRP A 279 2.46 -7.46 -10.55
CA TRP A 279 1.46 -6.60 -9.90
C TRP A 279 0.05 -7.19 -9.95
N GLY A 280 -0.38 -7.73 -11.10
CA GLY A 280 -1.69 -8.36 -11.25
C GLY A 280 -1.86 -9.57 -10.32
N LEU A 281 -0.86 -10.46 -10.28
CA LEU A 281 -0.87 -11.61 -9.38
C LEU A 281 -0.74 -11.23 -7.91
N TYR A 282 -0.02 -10.15 -7.60
CA TYR A 282 0.17 -9.69 -6.22
C TYR A 282 -1.16 -9.36 -5.54
N PHE A 283 -2.00 -8.54 -6.16
CA PHE A 283 -3.29 -8.17 -5.56
C PHE A 283 -4.20 -9.39 -5.35
N GLN A 284 -4.24 -10.29 -6.32
CA GLN A 284 -5.05 -11.51 -6.23
C GLN A 284 -4.57 -12.43 -5.11
N TRP A 285 -3.27 -12.75 -5.09
CA TRP A 285 -2.70 -13.63 -4.05
C TRP A 285 -2.70 -12.99 -2.68
N TYR A 286 -2.43 -11.70 -2.57
CA TYR A 286 -2.46 -10.98 -1.29
C TYR A 286 -3.87 -11.01 -0.68
N HIS A 287 -4.91 -10.73 -1.47
CA HIS A 287 -6.30 -10.78 -0.98
C HIS A 287 -6.71 -12.20 -0.60
N PHE A 288 -6.36 -13.19 -1.42
CA PHE A 288 -6.65 -14.60 -1.15
C PHE A 288 -5.97 -15.09 0.14
N ILE A 289 -4.67 -14.81 0.31
CA ILE A 289 -3.89 -15.24 1.48
C ILE A 289 -4.35 -14.52 2.74
N LYS A 290 -4.54 -13.20 2.68
CA LYS A 290 -4.95 -12.42 3.84
C LYS A 290 -6.31 -12.90 4.36
N LYS A 291 -7.29 -13.08 3.47
CA LYS A 291 -8.65 -13.51 3.82
C LYS A 291 -8.74 -14.96 4.32
N ASN A 292 -7.99 -15.88 3.70
CA ASN A 292 -8.18 -17.32 3.95
C ASN A 292 -7.18 -17.94 4.93
N ILE A 293 -6.01 -17.32 5.14
CA ILE A 293 -4.93 -17.95 5.90
C ILE A 293 -4.59 -17.14 7.15
N ILE A 294 -4.51 -15.81 7.05
CA ILE A 294 -3.81 -15.02 8.07
C ILE A 294 -4.76 -14.17 8.95
N ASP A 295 -5.99 -13.93 8.51
CA ASP A 295 -6.94 -13.12 9.29
C ASP A 295 -7.15 -13.72 10.70
N GLY A 296 -6.69 -12.99 11.73
CA GLY A 296 -6.80 -13.40 13.13
C GLY A 296 -5.75 -14.41 13.64
N LEU A 297 -4.70 -14.73 12.88
CA LEU A 297 -3.76 -15.79 13.25
C LEU A 297 -2.81 -15.41 14.41
N THR A 298 -2.30 -14.17 14.43
CA THR A 298 -1.33 -13.73 15.44
C THR A 298 -1.88 -12.68 16.42
N GLY A 299 -3.09 -12.16 16.16
CA GLY A 299 -3.69 -11.06 16.93
C GLY A 299 -2.97 -9.71 16.80
N ASN A 300 -1.93 -9.63 15.94
CA ASN A 300 -1.17 -8.42 15.67
C ASN A 300 -1.17 -8.12 14.17
N GLU A 301 -1.86 -7.06 13.79
CA GLU A 301 -2.07 -6.66 12.40
C GLU A 301 -0.77 -6.47 11.60
N GLN A 302 0.32 -6.02 12.24
CA GLN A 302 1.59 -5.80 11.54
C GLN A 302 2.28 -7.11 11.16
N ILE A 303 2.20 -8.10 12.05
CA ILE A 303 2.80 -9.43 11.84
C ILE A 303 2.00 -10.17 10.77
N ASP A 304 0.68 -10.10 10.86
CA ASP A 304 -0.24 -10.69 9.89
C ASP A 304 -0.04 -10.09 8.49
N ASN A 305 0.10 -8.76 8.39
CA ASN A 305 0.42 -8.10 7.13
C ASN A 305 1.80 -8.49 6.56
N PHE A 306 2.81 -8.68 7.42
CA PHE A 306 4.14 -9.12 7.01
C PHE A 306 4.11 -10.53 6.41
N PHE A 307 3.50 -11.50 7.11
CA PHE A 307 3.37 -12.88 6.60
C PHE A 307 2.53 -12.94 5.33
N SER A 308 1.47 -12.14 5.23
CA SER A 308 0.64 -12.04 4.01
C SER A 308 1.46 -11.54 2.83
N GLY A 309 2.29 -10.50 3.04
CA GLY A 309 3.21 -9.98 2.03
C GLY A 309 4.30 -10.98 1.63
N PHE A 310 4.87 -11.71 2.60
CA PHE A 310 5.90 -12.70 2.36
C PHE A 310 5.39 -13.92 1.58
N LEU A 311 4.24 -14.47 1.97
CA LEU A 311 3.67 -15.66 1.34
C LEU A 311 3.14 -15.34 -0.07
N SER A 312 2.48 -14.19 -0.25
CA SER A 312 2.07 -13.71 -1.58
C SER A 312 3.28 -13.46 -2.49
N GLY A 313 4.32 -12.79 -1.97
CA GLY A 313 5.56 -12.56 -2.69
C GLY A 313 6.25 -13.86 -3.13
N SER A 314 6.25 -14.88 -2.26
CA SER A 314 6.82 -16.20 -2.56
C SER A 314 6.01 -16.94 -3.63
N ALA A 315 4.68 -16.93 -3.54
CA ALA A 315 3.80 -17.53 -4.56
C ALA A 315 4.00 -16.88 -5.94
N ILE A 316 4.15 -15.56 -5.99
CA ILE A 316 4.44 -14.83 -7.24
C ILE A 316 5.83 -15.18 -7.77
N MET A 317 6.82 -15.36 -6.88
CA MET A 317 8.16 -15.76 -7.29
C MET A 317 8.14 -17.14 -7.96
N CYS A 318 7.30 -18.08 -7.50
CA CYS A 318 7.15 -19.39 -8.14
C CYS A 318 6.71 -19.28 -9.61
N ILE A 319 5.89 -18.28 -9.95
CA ILE A 319 5.37 -18.09 -11.31
C ILE A 319 6.31 -17.20 -12.14
N THR A 320 6.86 -16.15 -11.54
CA THR A 320 7.56 -15.08 -12.27
C THR A 320 9.07 -15.27 -12.36
N ASN A 321 9.68 -16.17 -11.57
CA ASN A 321 11.13 -16.37 -11.61
C ASN A 321 11.68 -16.69 -13.02
N PRO A 322 11.04 -17.51 -13.87
CA PRO A 322 11.50 -17.74 -15.24
C PRO A 322 11.65 -16.45 -16.05
N ILE A 323 10.72 -15.51 -15.90
CA ILE A 323 10.74 -14.21 -16.59
C ILE A 323 11.93 -13.37 -16.10
N TRP A 324 12.19 -13.39 -14.79
CA TRP A 324 13.34 -12.68 -14.21
C TRP A 324 14.69 -13.28 -14.64
N VAL A 325 14.79 -14.61 -14.76
CA VAL A 325 15.99 -15.26 -15.31
C VAL A 325 16.22 -14.82 -16.76
N ALA A 326 15.17 -14.84 -17.59
CA ALA A 326 15.27 -14.38 -18.98
C ALA A 326 15.68 -12.91 -19.09
N LYS A 327 15.15 -12.03 -18.21
CA LYS A 327 15.58 -10.64 -18.11
C LYS A 327 17.07 -10.54 -17.84
N THR A 328 17.56 -11.19 -16.78
CA THR A 328 18.97 -11.10 -16.36
C THR A 328 19.90 -11.60 -17.46
N ARG A 329 19.59 -12.73 -18.10
CA ARG A 329 20.43 -13.28 -19.19
C ARG A 329 20.46 -12.40 -20.44
N LEU A 330 19.31 -11.84 -20.82
CA LEU A 330 19.27 -10.89 -21.94
C LEU A 330 20.06 -9.60 -21.65
N CYS A 331 20.07 -9.12 -20.41
CA CYS A 331 20.88 -7.97 -19.99
C CYS A 331 22.39 -8.26 -19.95
N LEU A 332 22.78 -9.52 -19.75
CA LEU A 332 24.17 -9.98 -19.64
C LEU A 332 24.75 -10.53 -20.95
N GLN A 333 23.98 -10.51 -22.04
CA GLN A 333 24.47 -10.89 -23.35
C GLN A 333 25.34 -9.77 -23.92
N TYR A 334 26.62 -10.04 -24.14
CA TYR A 334 27.57 -9.13 -24.78
C TYR A 334 27.83 -9.59 -26.22
N GLU A 335 27.92 -8.65 -27.18
CA GLU A 335 28.15 -8.97 -28.60
C GLU A 335 29.61 -9.32 -28.96
N THR A 336 30.52 -9.40 -27.98
CA THR A 336 31.97 -9.56 -28.22
C THR A 336 32.40 -10.95 -28.73
N SER A 337 31.49 -11.92 -28.81
CA SER A 337 31.79 -13.25 -29.35
C SER A 337 30.75 -13.65 -30.39
N ALA A 338 31.19 -14.42 -31.39
CA ALA A 338 30.56 -14.77 -32.66
C ALA A 338 29.10 -15.26 -32.70
N THR A 339 28.30 -15.21 -31.62
CA THR A 339 26.87 -15.56 -31.65
C THR A 339 26.05 -14.72 -30.65
N LYS A 340 25.02 -14.02 -31.13
CA LYS A 340 23.90 -13.61 -30.27
C LYS A 340 23.20 -14.87 -29.78
N ASN A 341 23.46 -15.27 -28.55
CA ASN A 341 22.89 -16.51 -27.99
C ASN A 341 21.37 -16.46 -27.90
N TYR A 342 20.76 -15.29 -27.72
CA TYR A 342 19.31 -15.15 -27.63
C TYR A 342 18.77 -14.13 -28.64
N LYS A 343 17.75 -14.53 -29.42
CA LYS A 343 17.02 -13.64 -30.34
C LYS A 343 15.92 -12.83 -29.66
N GLY A 344 15.50 -13.26 -28.46
CA GLY A 344 14.45 -12.61 -27.67
C GLY A 344 14.08 -13.42 -26.43
N THR A 345 13.07 -12.96 -25.69
CA THR A 345 12.64 -13.59 -24.42
C THR A 345 12.17 -15.03 -24.59
N VAL A 346 11.36 -15.31 -25.60
CA VAL A 346 10.84 -16.67 -25.85
C VAL A 346 11.95 -17.63 -26.26
N ASP A 347 12.87 -17.17 -27.12
CA ASP A 347 14.06 -17.95 -27.51
C ASP A 347 14.96 -18.23 -26.30
N CYS A 348 15.14 -17.24 -25.43
CA CYS A 348 15.87 -17.39 -24.18
C CYS A 348 15.25 -18.45 -23.27
N LEU A 349 13.95 -18.36 -22.99
CA LEU A 349 13.24 -19.34 -22.18
C LEU A 349 13.30 -20.76 -22.76
N ARG A 350 13.14 -20.89 -24.09
CA ARG A 350 13.22 -22.18 -24.78
C ARG A 350 14.61 -22.81 -24.67
N LYS A 351 15.66 -22.02 -24.89
CA LYS A 351 17.06 -22.49 -24.78
C LYS A 351 17.43 -22.87 -23.35
N ILE A 352 17.03 -22.07 -22.36
CA ILE A 352 17.23 -22.42 -20.94
C ILE A 352 16.57 -23.77 -20.64
N LEU A 353 15.33 -23.97 -21.10
CA LEU A 353 14.61 -25.22 -20.86
C LEU A 353 15.25 -26.42 -21.58
N ALA A 354 15.81 -26.22 -22.78
CA ALA A 354 16.47 -27.28 -23.54
C ALA A 354 17.87 -27.63 -23.01
N GLU A 355 18.66 -26.64 -22.58
CA GLU A 355 20.07 -26.84 -22.17
C GLU A 355 20.22 -27.10 -20.66
N GLU A 356 19.43 -26.42 -19.83
CA GLU A 356 19.56 -26.44 -18.35
C GLU A 356 18.33 -27.04 -17.65
N GLY A 357 17.26 -27.34 -18.39
CA GLY A 357 16.01 -27.85 -17.86
C GLY A 357 15.26 -26.85 -16.98
N VAL A 358 14.27 -27.36 -16.25
CA VAL A 358 13.45 -26.57 -15.32
C VAL A 358 14.30 -25.92 -14.21
N ARG A 359 15.37 -26.59 -13.77
CA ARG A 359 16.28 -26.06 -12.74
C ARG A 359 16.96 -24.77 -13.19
N GLY A 360 17.23 -24.59 -14.48
CA GLY A 360 17.75 -23.34 -15.06
C GLY A 360 16.79 -22.16 -14.87
N LEU A 361 15.48 -22.38 -15.08
CA LEU A 361 14.43 -21.36 -14.95
C LEU A 361 14.20 -20.90 -13.49
N TYR A 362 14.60 -21.73 -12.51
CA TYR A 362 14.47 -21.43 -11.08
C TYR A 362 15.79 -21.02 -10.41
N ARG A 363 16.84 -20.70 -11.20
CA ARG A 363 18.06 -20.11 -10.64
C ARG A 363 17.77 -18.76 -9.98
N GLY A 364 18.42 -18.54 -8.82
CA GLY A 364 18.22 -17.34 -8.02
C GLY A 364 16.89 -17.27 -7.26
N PHE A 365 16.10 -18.35 -7.22
CA PHE A 365 14.83 -18.41 -6.49
C PHE A 365 14.99 -18.14 -4.98
N VAL A 366 15.95 -18.80 -4.33
CA VAL A 366 16.21 -18.62 -2.88
C VAL A 366 16.58 -17.17 -2.53
N PRO A 367 17.58 -16.53 -3.17
CA PRO A 367 17.82 -15.09 -2.99
C PRO A 367 16.59 -14.24 -3.36
N GLY A 368 15.79 -14.68 -4.33
CA GLY A 368 14.54 -14.02 -4.74
C GLY A 368 13.51 -13.96 -3.62
N ILE A 369 13.32 -15.05 -2.86
CA ILE A 369 12.41 -15.08 -1.69
C ILE A 369 12.87 -14.06 -0.65
N PHE A 370 14.16 -14.01 -0.31
CA PHE A 370 14.67 -12.98 0.61
C PHE A 370 14.35 -11.56 0.13
N GLY A 371 14.28 -11.34 -1.19
CA GLY A 371 13.88 -10.06 -1.77
C GLY A 371 12.47 -9.59 -1.40
N THR A 372 11.55 -10.50 -1.04
CA THR A 372 10.20 -10.14 -0.56
C THR A 372 10.22 -9.36 0.75
N THR A 373 11.27 -9.53 1.56
CA THR A 373 11.46 -8.79 2.83
C THR A 373 11.79 -7.31 2.63
N HIS A 374 12.18 -6.90 1.41
CA HIS A 374 12.56 -5.52 1.10
C HIS A 374 11.46 -4.52 1.45
N GLY A 375 10.20 -4.84 1.09
CA GLY A 375 9.06 -3.96 1.35
C GLY A 375 8.79 -3.76 2.84
N ALA A 376 8.95 -4.83 3.63
CA ALA A 376 8.79 -4.77 5.08
C ALA A 376 9.88 -3.90 5.74
N LEU A 377 11.14 -4.07 5.31
CA LEU A 377 12.25 -3.25 5.80
C LEU A 377 12.08 -1.78 5.44
N GLN A 378 11.60 -1.49 4.22
CA GLN A 378 11.26 -0.14 3.79
C GLN A 378 10.18 0.46 4.68
N PHE A 379 9.08 -0.26 4.92
CA PHE A 379 7.96 0.22 5.73
C PHE A 379 8.36 0.44 7.20
N ALA A 380 9.09 -0.50 7.80
CA ALA A 380 9.59 -0.38 9.16
C ALA A 380 10.52 0.85 9.31
N THR A 381 11.43 1.04 8.36
CA THR A 381 12.34 2.20 8.35
C THR A 381 11.60 3.50 8.11
N TYR A 382 10.58 3.50 7.24
CA TYR A 382 9.73 4.65 6.98
C TYR A 382 8.98 5.10 8.24
N ASN A 383 8.35 4.17 8.96
CA ASN A 383 7.65 4.47 10.21
C ASN A 383 8.61 4.97 11.28
N TRP A 384 9.79 4.35 11.39
CA TRP A 384 10.82 4.82 12.31
C TRP A 384 11.29 6.25 11.99
N LEU A 385 11.56 6.56 10.72
CA LEU A 385 11.94 7.92 10.29
C LEU A 385 10.82 8.93 10.55
N LYS A 386 9.56 8.54 10.29
CA LYS A 386 8.39 9.37 10.57
C LYS A 386 8.29 9.67 12.07
N ASP A 387 8.42 8.66 12.92
CA ASP A 387 8.39 8.81 14.38
C ASP A 387 9.50 9.73 14.90
N VAL A 388 10.73 9.55 14.41
CA VAL A 388 11.86 10.43 14.75
C VAL A 388 11.56 11.87 14.34
N ARG A 389 11.01 12.09 13.14
CA ARG A 389 10.68 13.43 12.65
C ARG A 389 9.58 14.11 13.47
N CYS A 390 8.55 13.37 13.87
CA CYS A 390 7.48 13.87 14.75
C CYS A 390 8.03 14.24 16.14
N ARG A 391 8.92 13.40 16.71
CA ARG A 391 9.58 13.70 18.01
C ARG A 391 10.43 14.98 17.93
N LEU A 392 11.22 15.14 16.87
CA LEU A 392 12.04 16.34 16.68
C LEU A 392 11.22 17.64 16.55
N ARG A 393 9.96 17.53 16.12
CA ARG A 393 9.03 18.67 15.99
C ARG A 393 8.05 18.79 17.16
N ASN A 394 8.18 17.98 18.20
CA ASN A 394 7.24 17.91 19.33
C ASN A 394 5.76 17.74 18.89
N GLN A 395 5.52 16.95 17.84
CA GLN A 395 4.18 16.67 17.32
C GLN A 395 3.70 15.26 17.72
N PRO A 396 2.38 15.06 17.95
CA PRO A 396 1.83 13.74 18.22
C PRO A 396 2.05 12.79 17.02
N LYS A 397 2.22 11.49 17.28
CA LYS A 397 2.64 10.45 16.30
C LYS A 397 1.78 10.37 15.03
N ASP A 398 0.51 10.75 15.13
CA ASP A 398 -0.46 10.70 14.03
C ASP A 398 -0.63 12.02 13.28
N SER A 399 0.25 13.00 13.52
CA SER A 399 0.21 14.27 12.81
C SER A 399 0.51 14.08 11.32
N PHE A 400 -0.24 14.78 10.47
CA PHE A 400 0.06 14.90 9.05
C PHE A 400 1.35 15.71 8.88
N LEU A 401 2.36 15.12 8.22
CA LEU A 401 3.60 15.81 7.90
C LEU A 401 3.45 16.65 6.62
N SER A 402 4.40 17.56 6.38
CA SER A 402 4.50 18.26 5.10
C SER A 402 4.78 17.26 3.97
N HIS A 403 4.30 17.56 2.76
CA HIS A 403 4.61 16.77 1.56
C HIS A 403 6.13 16.57 1.37
N SER A 404 6.94 17.58 1.71
CA SER A 404 8.40 17.49 1.64
C SER A 404 8.98 16.48 2.64
N ASP A 405 8.43 16.45 3.87
CA ASP A 405 8.87 15.51 4.90
C ASP A 405 8.51 14.07 4.51
N TYR A 406 7.33 13.85 3.90
CA TYR A 406 6.94 12.54 3.37
C TYR A 406 7.88 12.06 2.25
N LEU A 407 8.25 12.94 1.32
CA LEU A 407 9.18 12.61 0.23
C LEU A 407 10.58 12.25 0.76
N ILE A 408 11.09 13.00 1.75
CA ILE A 408 12.39 12.73 2.37
C ILE A 408 12.36 11.41 3.12
N CYS A 409 11.36 11.18 3.98
CA CYS A 409 11.22 9.94 4.74
C CYS A 409 11.07 8.71 3.81
N SER A 410 10.27 8.84 2.74
CA SER A 410 10.10 7.77 1.74
C SER A 410 11.38 7.50 0.95
N SER A 411 12.16 8.52 0.61
CA SER A 411 13.40 8.35 -0.16
C SER A 411 14.51 7.75 0.70
N MET A 412 14.70 8.26 1.92
CA MET A 412 15.70 7.75 2.86
C MET A 412 15.43 6.30 3.26
N SER A 413 14.18 5.97 3.59
CA SER A 413 13.80 4.58 3.93
C SER A 413 14.06 3.62 2.77
N LYS A 414 13.79 4.03 1.52
CA LYS A 414 13.99 3.20 0.33
C LYS A 414 15.47 3.01 0.00
N VAL A 415 16.30 4.03 0.17
CA VAL A 415 17.77 3.93 0.02
C VAL A 415 18.36 3.01 1.09
N PHE A 416 17.93 3.16 2.35
CA PHE A 416 18.36 2.32 3.46
C PHE A 416 17.98 0.85 3.23
N ALA A 417 16.71 0.57 2.93
CA ALA A 417 16.23 -0.78 2.69
C ALA A 417 16.94 -1.43 1.48
N THR A 418 17.16 -0.67 0.40
CA THR A 418 17.87 -1.17 -0.77
C THR A 418 19.32 -1.46 -0.47
N THR A 419 20.00 -0.66 0.34
CA THR A 419 21.41 -0.84 0.69
C THR A 419 21.63 -2.07 1.57
N ILE A 420 20.78 -2.29 2.58
CA ILE A 420 20.85 -3.46 3.46
C ILE A 420 20.58 -4.75 2.69
N THR A 421 19.58 -4.71 1.81
CA THR A 421 19.16 -5.91 1.09
C THR A 421 19.91 -6.11 -0.23
N PHE A 422 20.79 -5.18 -0.63
CA PHE A 422 21.52 -5.28 -1.88
C PHE A 422 22.30 -6.61 -2.08
N PRO A 423 22.91 -7.22 -1.05
CA PRO A 423 23.62 -8.50 -1.21
C PRO A 423 22.75 -9.61 -1.82
N TYR A 424 21.45 -9.72 -1.49
CA TYR A 424 20.59 -10.73 -2.13
C TYR A 424 20.44 -10.44 -3.64
N GLN A 425 20.40 -9.17 -4.04
CA GLN A 425 20.24 -8.78 -5.44
C GLN A 425 21.48 -9.13 -6.26
N LEU A 426 22.67 -8.96 -5.68
CA LEU A 426 23.92 -9.41 -6.29
C LEU A 426 23.91 -10.93 -6.48
N LEU A 427 23.63 -11.68 -5.41
CA LEU A 427 23.60 -13.15 -5.44
C LEU A 427 22.59 -13.66 -6.45
N ARG A 428 21.38 -13.07 -6.48
CA ARG A 428 20.37 -13.38 -7.49
C ARG A 428 20.90 -13.16 -8.90
N THR A 429 21.53 -12.03 -9.16
CA THR A 429 22.05 -11.69 -10.50
C THR A 429 23.13 -12.67 -10.95
N ARG A 430 24.10 -12.99 -10.09
CA ARG A 430 25.18 -13.94 -10.38
C ARG A 430 24.69 -15.37 -10.56
N MET A 431 23.70 -15.80 -9.78
CA MET A 431 23.12 -17.14 -9.93
C MET A 431 22.28 -17.28 -11.20
N GLN A 432 21.66 -16.19 -11.67
CA GLN A 432 20.86 -16.18 -12.90
C GLN A 432 21.71 -16.07 -14.17
N ASP A 433 22.99 -15.75 -14.00
CA ASP A 433 23.99 -15.74 -15.06
C ASP A 433 24.13 -17.13 -15.70
N HIS A 434 24.36 -17.13 -17.01
CA HIS A 434 24.54 -18.36 -17.79
C HIS A 434 25.95 -18.93 -17.63
N ASN A 435 26.97 -18.07 -17.50
CA ASN A 435 28.38 -18.48 -17.57
C ASN A 435 28.95 -18.98 -16.23
N ILE A 436 28.18 -18.91 -15.14
CA ILE A 436 28.63 -19.28 -13.80
C ILE A 436 27.85 -20.51 -13.33
N HIS A 437 28.52 -21.66 -13.28
CA HIS A 437 28.01 -22.83 -12.58
C HIS A 437 28.14 -22.61 -11.06
N SER A 438 27.10 -22.04 -10.47
CA SER A 438 27.04 -21.78 -9.04
C SER A 438 26.51 -23.02 -8.30
N GLY A 439 27.33 -23.63 -7.44
CA GLY A 439 26.92 -24.77 -6.60
C GLY A 439 26.03 -24.40 -5.40
N GLY A 440 25.47 -23.18 -5.39
CA GLY A 440 24.50 -22.71 -4.39
C GLY A 440 24.69 -21.25 -3.99
N VAL A 441 23.80 -20.75 -3.14
CA VAL A 441 23.85 -19.37 -2.61
C VAL A 441 25.13 -19.17 -1.79
N TRP A 442 25.43 -20.10 -0.88
CA TRP A 442 26.59 -20.02 0.01
C TRP A 442 27.91 -20.00 -0.76
N GLN A 443 28.06 -20.90 -1.73
CA GLN A 443 29.26 -20.96 -2.55
C GLN A 443 29.43 -19.67 -3.37
N THR A 444 28.35 -19.14 -3.96
CA THR A 444 28.40 -17.89 -4.72
C THR A 444 28.82 -16.72 -3.83
N THR A 445 28.29 -16.64 -2.60
CA THR A 445 28.70 -15.61 -1.62
C THR A 445 30.17 -15.76 -1.25
N LEU A 446 30.62 -16.97 -0.94
CA LEU A 446 32.00 -17.24 -0.54
C LEU A 446 32.99 -16.90 -1.67
N THR A 447 32.69 -17.31 -2.90
CA THR A 447 33.50 -17.00 -4.08
C THR A 447 33.57 -15.51 -4.35
N ALA A 448 32.44 -14.79 -4.23
CA ALA A 448 32.42 -13.34 -4.40
C ALA A 448 33.30 -12.64 -3.35
N VAL A 449 33.17 -13.00 -2.07
CA VAL A 449 33.95 -12.40 -0.98
C VAL A 449 35.43 -12.77 -1.07
N ARG A 450 35.75 -14.01 -1.45
CA ARG A 450 37.16 -14.47 -1.58
C ARG A 450 37.88 -13.82 -2.76
N ASN A 451 37.22 -13.67 -3.90
CA ASN A 451 37.85 -13.19 -5.12
C ASN A 451 37.86 -11.66 -5.24
N GLU A 452 36.84 -10.99 -4.71
CA GLU A 452 36.63 -9.54 -4.92
C GLU A 452 36.54 -8.74 -3.62
N GLY A 453 36.53 -9.41 -2.46
CA GLY A 453 36.36 -8.79 -1.15
C GLY A 453 34.89 -8.57 -0.75
N ILE A 454 34.67 -8.11 0.47
CA ILE A 454 33.31 -7.91 1.02
C ILE A 454 32.53 -6.79 0.32
N SER A 455 33.24 -5.79 -0.21
CA SER A 455 32.64 -4.67 -0.96
C SER A 455 31.99 -5.13 -2.28
N ALA A 456 32.36 -6.31 -2.78
CA ALA A 456 31.75 -6.91 -3.96
C ALA A 456 30.23 -7.10 -3.80
N LEU A 457 29.77 -7.38 -2.58
CA LEU A 457 28.35 -7.54 -2.24
C LEU A 457 27.51 -6.30 -2.60
N TRP A 458 28.11 -5.12 -2.72
CA TRP A 458 27.45 -3.85 -3.06
C TRP A 458 27.72 -3.36 -4.50
N LYS A 459 28.31 -4.19 -5.37
CA LYS A 459 28.54 -3.82 -6.79
C LYS A 459 27.21 -3.61 -7.53
N GLY A 460 26.99 -2.38 -7.98
CA GLY A 460 25.75 -1.95 -8.63
C GLY A 460 24.75 -1.24 -7.70
N CYS A 461 25.05 -1.13 -6.39
CA CYS A 461 24.17 -0.48 -5.40
C CYS A 461 23.91 0.99 -5.74
N LEU A 462 24.93 1.69 -6.25
CA LEU A 462 24.80 3.10 -6.66
C LEU A 462 23.70 3.29 -7.71
N MET A 463 23.70 2.49 -8.78
CA MET A 463 22.67 2.59 -9.82
C MET A 463 21.30 2.17 -9.31
N ALA A 464 21.24 1.17 -8.42
CA ALA A 464 19.99 0.75 -7.81
C ALA A 464 19.35 1.85 -6.94
N ASN A 465 20.16 2.62 -6.21
CA ASN A 465 19.68 3.77 -5.44
C ASN A 465 19.36 4.96 -6.34
N PHE A 466 20.23 5.27 -7.32
CA PHE A 466 20.03 6.39 -8.24
C PHE A 466 18.75 6.24 -9.07
N ARG A 467 18.38 5.01 -9.45
CA ARG A 467 17.14 4.73 -10.20
C ARG A 467 15.87 5.15 -9.46
N GLN A 468 15.87 5.20 -8.13
CA GLN A 468 14.64 5.34 -7.34
C GLN A 468 13.96 6.69 -7.53
N LEU A 469 14.71 7.78 -7.56
CA LEU A 469 14.17 9.13 -7.67
C LEU A 469 13.59 9.40 -9.08
N PRO A 470 14.31 9.18 -10.19
CA PRO A 470 13.75 9.34 -11.53
C PRO A 470 12.53 8.45 -11.76
N ALA A 471 12.55 7.20 -11.28
CA ALA A 471 11.41 6.30 -11.41
C ALA A 471 10.17 6.87 -10.72
N ALA A 472 10.30 7.35 -9.48
CA ALA A 472 9.19 7.95 -8.75
C ALA A 472 8.64 9.19 -9.45
N VAL A 473 9.52 10.12 -9.87
CA VAL A 473 9.11 11.34 -10.58
C VAL A 473 8.36 11.02 -11.87
N VAL A 474 8.88 10.10 -12.68
CA VAL A 474 8.22 9.71 -13.94
C VAL A 474 6.89 9.03 -13.67
N THR A 475 6.80 8.14 -12.68
CA THR A 475 5.52 7.49 -12.32
C THR A 475 4.48 8.52 -11.91
N PHE A 476 4.79 9.43 -10.99
CA PHE A 476 3.84 10.45 -10.54
C PHE A 476 3.45 11.41 -11.66
N TRP A 477 4.42 11.86 -12.46
CA TRP A 477 4.14 12.75 -13.58
C TRP A 477 3.24 12.09 -14.63
N THR A 478 3.49 10.82 -14.95
CA THR A 478 2.67 10.07 -15.90
C THR A 478 1.28 9.83 -15.33
N TYR A 479 1.19 9.44 -14.06
CA TYR A 479 -0.06 9.22 -13.35
C TYR A 479 -0.95 10.48 -13.40
N GLU A 480 -0.41 11.66 -13.09
CA GLU A 480 -1.21 12.89 -13.11
C GLU A 480 -1.63 13.33 -14.51
N ASN A 481 -0.79 13.10 -15.52
CA ASN A 481 -1.19 13.38 -16.90
C ASN A 481 -2.30 12.42 -17.38
N VAL A 482 -2.20 11.13 -17.07
CA VAL A 482 -3.24 10.15 -17.41
C VAL A 482 -4.56 10.48 -16.71
N ARG A 483 -4.49 10.84 -15.42
CA ARG A 483 -5.63 11.32 -14.66
C ARG A 483 -6.30 12.54 -15.28
N ARG A 484 -5.52 13.55 -15.69
CA ARG A 484 -6.04 14.73 -16.39
C ARG A 484 -6.71 14.37 -17.72
N LEU A 485 -6.12 13.46 -18.50
CA LEU A 485 -6.69 13.00 -19.77
C LEU A 485 -8.03 12.26 -19.58
N ILE A 486 -8.13 11.40 -18.57
CA ILE A 486 -9.36 10.70 -18.22
C ILE A 486 -10.46 11.69 -17.84
N ASN A 487 -10.13 12.69 -17.02
CA ASN A 487 -11.10 13.72 -16.61
C ASN A 487 -11.57 14.57 -17.79
N MET A 488 -10.67 15.01 -18.68
CA MET A 488 -11.05 15.76 -19.90
C MET A 488 -11.88 14.91 -20.88
N GLY A 489 -11.64 13.59 -20.95
CA GLY A 489 -12.45 12.67 -21.75
C GLY A 489 -13.88 12.52 -21.22
N SER A 490 -14.07 12.64 -19.90
CA SER A 490 -15.40 12.62 -19.26
C SER A 490 -16.24 13.87 -19.53
N GLU A 491 -15.61 15.01 -19.86
CA GLU A 491 -16.28 16.28 -20.19
C GLU A 491 -16.74 16.36 -21.65
N LYS A 492 -16.14 15.58 -22.56
CA LYS A 492 -16.44 15.61 -24.01
C LYS A 492 -17.41 14.53 -24.49
N SER A 493 -17.74 13.54 -23.67
CA SER A 493 -18.74 12.49 -23.93
C SER A 493 -20.04 12.82 -23.20
#